data_AF-A0A520Q7F1-F1
#
_entry.id   AF-A0A520Q7F1-F1
#
_cell.length_a   1.000
_cell.length_b   1.000
_cell.length_c   1.000
_cell.angle_alpha   90.00
_cell.angle_beta   90.00
_cell.angle_gamma   90.00
#
_symmetry.space_group_name_H-M   'P 1'
#
loop_
_entity.id
_entity.type
_entity.pdbx_description
1 polymer ?
#
loop_
_entity_poly.entity_id
_entity_poly.type
_entity_poly.pdbx_seq_one_letter_code
_entity_poly.pdbx_strand_id
1 'polypeptide(L)'
;MINGKVNSGPLSFRGIELDGARTDLQYTNQVWLLPNLIARRPEGDLEFALRTQTESRDFHFDFHSSINPSVIMPALKDEKQKRAFEFFVFENSPVIEGQIWGRWKEPSLTSFDANLGATNFTFRAQQVNSMTAKMTLTNGVLHAVDVRLARPEGVVTLDALAFDLKDKRLSLVNGVGEVDPAAVFKAIGPKTARALEPYQFIDPPKVKVDGWIQTGAGRNSASLHVDVDGGAFKFNRFNSRDMNGEIFWTGHTITLTNVVSEFYGGELNGDFFSEFKDKQSSEIDFQLHAKEMELTGFMSDVLGRDSGLSGQIDGNLDIKALSNDWSSWNGSASVTLKDGYLWELPLLGVFSPVLDQMTPGLGAGKFSKGAGDFKIVNSIVKTRNVELKSPLVRLQYTGHVDFNGKISNAGVVAEPLRDTWVIGPVLGPVLNLALKPIERMLKFKVEGTLNKPKMKFKHIPKLFLVPVQIPLKLFDDIVTDEVFPSKNQKKLEQKD
;
A
#
# COMPACT_ATOMS: atom_id res chain seq x y z
N MET A 1 -52.68 42.85 -10.34
CA MET A 1 -52.27 42.06 -9.16
C MET A 1 -53.20 40.86 -9.07
N ILE A 2 -52.66 39.64 -9.07
CA ILE A 2 -53.41 38.39 -8.87
C ILE A 2 -53.04 37.88 -7.49
N ASN A 3 -54.02 37.52 -6.68
CA ASN A 3 -53.82 36.82 -5.42
C ASN A 3 -54.65 35.53 -5.47
N GLY A 4 -54.08 34.43 -5.02
CA GLY A 4 -54.72 33.13 -5.05
C GLY A 4 -54.22 32.22 -3.96
N LYS A 5 -54.94 31.12 -3.76
CA LYS A 5 -54.50 30.00 -2.94
C LYS A 5 -54.54 28.75 -3.80
N VAL A 6 -53.48 27.97 -3.73
CA VAL A 6 -53.42 26.65 -4.35
C VAL A 6 -53.47 25.63 -3.22
N ASN A 7 -54.40 24.69 -3.34
CA ASN A 7 -54.46 23.51 -2.50
C ASN A 7 -54.79 22.33 -3.40
N SER A 8 -53.90 21.35 -3.45
CA SER A 8 -54.04 20.17 -4.29
C SER A 8 -53.91 18.91 -3.43
N GLY A 9 -54.75 17.93 -3.74
CA GLY A 9 -54.48 16.53 -3.40
C GLY A 9 -53.32 15.96 -4.24
N PRO A 10 -53.22 14.63 -4.38
CA PRO A 10 -52.10 14.00 -5.07
C PRO A 10 -51.84 14.57 -6.45
N LEU A 11 -50.57 14.86 -6.74
CA LEU A 11 -50.14 15.42 -8.02
C LEU A 11 -48.76 14.88 -8.40
N SER A 12 -48.40 15.01 -9.67
CA SER A 12 -47.04 14.71 -10.14
C SER A 12 -46.41 15.91 -10.84
N PHE A 13 -45.12 16.11 -10.61
CA PHE A 13 -44.32 17.15 -11.27
C PHE A 13 -43.06 16.54 -11.85
N ARG A 14 -42.94 16.51 -13.18
CA ARG A 14 -41.76 15.96 -13.90
C ARG A 14 -41.39 14.53 -13.43
N GLY A 15 -42.41 13.70 -13.18
CA GLY A 15 -42.24 12.33 -12.69
C GLY A 15 -41.99 12.22 -11.19
N ILE A 16 -42.04 13.32 -10.44
CA ILE A 16 -42.01 13.33 -8.98
C ILE A 16 -43.44 13.29 -8.47
N GLU A 17 -43.82 12.19 -7.82
CA GLU A 17 -45.13 12.04 -7.18
C GLU A 17 -45.18 12.81 -5.85
N LEU A 18 -46.30 13.46 -5.54
CA LEU A 18 -46.52 14.23 -4.31
C LEU A 18 -47.91 13.88 -3.75
N ASP A 19 -48.03 13.76 -2.44
CA ASP A 19 -49.33 13.49 -1.77
C ASP A 19 -50.25 14.71 -1.82
N GLY A 20 -49.65 15.89 -1.94
CA GLY A 20 -50.35 17.15 -2.07
C GLY A 20 -49.39 18.34 -2.08
N ALA A 21 -49.92 19.49 -2.47
CA ALA A 21 -49.20 20.74 -2.41
C ALA A 21 -50.13 21.88 -2.02
N ARG A 22 -49.62 22.81 -1.20
CA ARG A 22 -50.36 24.02 -0.82
C ARG A 22 -49.45 25.24 -0.89
N THR A 23 -49.97 26.37 -1.35
CA THR A 23 -49.25 27.65 -1.33
C THR A 23 -50.22 28.82 -1.50
N ASP A 24 -49.85 29.99 -0.98
CA ASP A 24 -50.40 31.25 -1.44
C ASP A 24 -49.70 31.67 -2.74
N LEU A 25 -50.43 32.30 -3.64
CA LEU A 25 -49.93 32.71 -4.95
C LEU A 25 -50.16 34.21 -5.12
N GLN A 26 -49.12 34.95 -5.48
CA GLN A 26 -49.26 36.35 -5.86
C GLN A 26 -48.56 36.62 -7.20
N TYR A 27 -49.19 37.43 -8.02
CA TYR A 27 -48.60 37.97 -9.25
C TYR A 27 -48.76 39.47 -9.30
N THR A 28 -47.65 40.20 -9.22
CA THR A 28 -47.65 41.66 -9.30
C THR A 28 -46.33 42.15 -9.88
N ASN A 29 -46.36 43.26 -10.64
CA ASN A 29 -45.17 43.85 -11.24
C ASN A 29 -44.30 42.83 -11.99
N GLN A 30 -44.94 41.93 -12.75
CA GLN A 30 -44.31 40.83 -13.49
C GLN A 30 -43.54 39.80 -12.65
N VAL A 31 -43.74 39.79 -11.34
CA VAL A 31 -43.14 38.82 -10.41
C VAL A 31 -44.20 37.87 -9.90
N TRP A 32 -43.93 36.57 -10.02
CA TRP A 32 -44.65 35.51 -9.31
C TRP A 32 -44.01 35.30 -7.93
N LEU A 33 -44.84 35.24 -6.90
CA LEU A 33 -44.46 34.93 -5.51
C LEU A 33 -45.29 33.76 -5.01
N LEU A 34 -44.61 32.72 -4.53
CA LEU A 34 -45.18 31.60 -3.78
C LEU A 34 -44.46 31.57 -2.44
N PRO A 35 -44.90 32.30 -1.41
CA PRO A 35 -44.10 32.55 -0.22
C PRO A 35 -44.03 31.39 0.76
N ASN A 36 -44.90 30.38 0.61
CA ASN A 36 -45.11 29.30 1.58
C ASN A 36 -45.56 28.00 0.91
N LEU A 37 -44.93 27.64 -0.21
CA LEU A 37 -45.21 26.38 -0.88
C LEU A 37 -44.76 25.21 0.00
N ILE A 38 -45.69 24.32 0.32
CA ILE A 38 -45.40 23.06 1.01
C ILE A 38 -45.86 21.94 0.11
N ALA A 39 -44.93 21.10 -0.32
CA ALA A 39 -45.15 19.87 -1.08
C ALA A 39 -44.88 18.67 -0.17
N ARG A 40 -45.86 17.77 -0.03
CA ARG A 40 -45.76 16.62 0.87
C ARG A 40 -45.44 15.34 0.11
N ARG A 41 -44.63 14.48 0.74
CA ARG A 41 -44.37 13.11 0.30
C ARG A 41 -44.43 12.16 1.50
N PRO A 42 -44.56 10.84 1.27
CA PRO A 42 -44.62 9.86 2.37
C PRO A 42 -43.42 9.91 3.31
N GLU A 43 -42.23 10.23 2.78
CA GLU A 43 -40.96 10.27 3.52
C GLU A 43 -40.66 11.61 4.21
N GLY A 44 -41.40 12.68 3.90
CA GLY A 44 -41.10 14.01 4.43
C GLY A 44 -41.71 15.15 3.60
N ASP A 45 -41.41 16.37 4.05
CA ASP A 45 -41.96 17.59 3.46
C ASP A 45 -40.87 18.42 2.76
N LEU A 46 -41.31 19.12 1.72
CA LEU A 46 -40.55 20.14 1.01
C LEU A 46 -41.22 21.49 1.19
N GLU A 47 -40.53 22.41 1.86
CA GLU A 47 -40.98 23.79 2.02
C GLU A 47 -40.17 24.70 1.11
N PHE A 48 -40.86 25.59 0.39
CA PHE A 48 -40.23 26.58 -0.48
C PHE A 48 -40.90 27.95 -0.39
N ALA A 49 -40.08 28.98 -0.51
CA ALA A 49 -40.52 30.29 -0.96
C ALA A 49 -39.93 30.56 -2.36
N LEU A 50 -40.78 30.76 -3.38
CA LEU A 50 -40.36 31.07 -4.74
C LEU A 50 -40.65 32.52 -5.09
N ARG A 51 -39.65 33.20 -5.65
CA ARG A 51 -39.80 34.46 -6.38
C ARG A 51 -39.28 34.29 -7.80
N THR A 52 -40.10 34.57 -8.81
CA THR A 52 -39.63 34.54 -10.20
C THR A 52 -40.15 35.69 -11.06
N GLN A 53 -39.25 36.29 -11.84
CA GLN A 53 -39.52 37.41 -12.73
C GLN A 53 -39.89 36.86 -14.12
N THR A 54 -41.00 37.33 -14.71
CA THR A 54 -41.55 36.81 -15.97
C THR A 54 -40.68 37.09 -17.22
N GLU A 55 -40.26 38.34 -17.41
CA GLU A 55 -39.41 38.82 -18.51
C GLU A 55 -37.96 38.33 -18.40
N SER A 56 -37.27 38.61 -17.29
CA SER A 56 -35.85 38.22 -17.13
C SER A 56 -35.70 36.72 -16.89
N ARG A 57 -36.78 36.05 -16.48
CA ARG A 57 -36.82 34.62 -16.12
C ARG A 57 -35.95 34.27 -14.94
N ASP A 58 -35.50 35.26 -14.19
CA ASP A 58 -34.73 35.00 -12.99
C ASP A 58 -35.64 34.38 -11.93
N PHE A 59 -35.08 33.48 -11.14
CA PHE A 59 -35.76 32.84 -10.03
C PHE A 59 -34.89 32.86 -8.79
N HIS A 60 -35.55 32.81 -7.65
CA HIS A 60 -34.96 32.59 -6.34
C HIS A 60 -35.89 31.68 -5.54
N PHE A 61 -35.31 30.66 -4.93
CA PHE A 61 -35.94 29.72 -4.03
C PHE A 61 -35.25 29.83 -2.69
N ASP A 62 -36.00 30.05 -1.62
CA ASP A 62 -35.60 29.60 -0.28
C ASP A 62 -36.25 28.24 -0.06
N PHE A 63 -35.52 27.30 0.54
CA PHE A 63 -36.04 25.95 0.72
C PHE A 63 -35.60 25.29 2.02
N HIS A 64 -36.46 24.44 2.55
CA HIS A 64 -36.17 23.47 3.59
C HIS A 64 -36.70 22.11 3.13
N SER A 65 -35.83 21.09 3.13
CA SER A 65 -36.13 19.77 2.61
C SER A 65 -35.77 18.70 3.62
N SER A 66 -36.71 17.78 3.84
CA SER A 66 -36.51 16.54 4.62
C SER A 66 -36.78 15.27 3.79
N ILE A 67 -36.81 15.40 2.46
CA ILE A 67 -37.06 14.28 1.55
C ILE A 67 -35.75 13.69 1.00
N ASN A 68 -35.81 12.45 0.54
CA ASN A 68 -34.66 11.80 -0.08
C ASN A 68 -34.29 12.48 -1.42
N PRO A 69 -33.04 12.96 -1.63
CA PRO A 69 -32.65 13.64 -2.87
C PRO A 69 -32.82 12.80 -4.14
N SER A 70 -32.79 11.46 -4.04
CA SER A 70 -33.01 10.57 -5.20
C SER A 70 -34.38 10.76 -5.86
N VAL A 71 -35.35 11.34 -5.14
CA VAL A 71 -36.68 11.67 -5.66
C VAL A 71 -36.61 12.57 -6.89
N ILE A 72 -35.58 13.42 -7.03
CA ILE A 72 -35.49 14.35 -8.17
C ILE A 72 -34.95 13.68 -9.44
N MET A 73 -34.47 12.43 -9.37
CA MET A 73 -33.87 11.73 -10.51
C MET A 73 -34.73 11.69 -11.78
N PRO A 74 -36.08 11.49 -11.72
CA PRO A 74 -36.94 11.53 -12.90
C PRO A 74 -36.95 12.90 -13.61
N ALA A 75 -36.66 13.98 -12.89
CA ALA A 75 -36.60 15.33 -13.44
C ALA A 75 -35.23 15.66 -14.07
N LEU A 76 -34.20 14.83 -13.86
CA LEU A 76 -32.86 14.99 -14.44
C LEU A 76 -32.80 14.44 -15.87
N LYS A 77 -32.20 15.20 -16.79
CA LYS A 77 -32.05 14.80 -18.20
C LYS A 77 -30.73 14.08 -18.48
N ASP A 78 -29.68 14.34 -17.70
CA ASP A 78 -28.34 13.80 -17.92
C ASP A 78 -28.14 12.53 -17.10
N GLU A 79 -27.82 11.42 -17.78
CA GLU A 79 -27.53 10.13 -17.16
C GLU A 79 -26.32 10.18 -16.21
N LYS A 80 -25.33 11.04 -16.47
CA LYS A 80 -24.20 11.23 -15.55
C LYS A 80 -24.65 11.89 -14.25
N GLN A 81 -25.61 12.81 -14.31
CA GLN A 81 -26.19 13.44 -13.13
C GLN A 81 -26.98 12.40 -12.33
N LYS A 82 -27.84 11.61 -12.98
CA LYS A 82 -28.58 10.52 -12.31
C LYS A 82 -27.63 9.55 -11.59
N ARG A 83 -26.55 9.15 -12.25
CA ARG A 83 -25.54 8.26 -11.67
C ARG A 83 -24.82 8.86 -10.45
N ALA A 84 -24.74 10.18 -10.34
CA ALA A 84 -24.18 10.82 -9.14
C ALA A 84 -25.10 10.65 -7.93
N PHE A 85 -26.43 10.67 -8.12
CA PHE A 85 -27.39 10.39 -7.04
C PHE A 85 -27.34 8.92 -6.60
N GLU A 86 -27.10 7.99 -7.52
CA GLU A 86 -26.93 6.56 -7.22
C GLU A 86 -25.72 6.24 -6.33
N PHE A 87 -24.76 7.17 -6.21
CA PHE A 87 -23.66 7.00 -5.26
C PHE A 87 -24.11 7.13 -3.82
N PHE A 88 -25.26 7.75 -3.55
CA PHE A 88 -25.78 7.96 -2.21
C PHE A 88 -27.00 7.07 -1.96
N VAL A 89 -26.97 6.32 -0.87
CA VAL A 89 -28.14 5.59 -0.38
C VAL A 89 -28.41 6.04 1.04
N PHE A 90 -29.51 6.75 1.24
CA PHE A 90 -29.92 7.30 2.53
C PHE A 90 -30.88 6.33 3.22
N GLU A 91 -30.55 5.87 4.43
CA GLU A 91 -31.51 5.18 5.29
C GLU A 91 -32.47 6.20 5.92
N ASN A 92 -31.91 7.33 6.36
CA ASN A 92 -32.66 8.51 6.80
C ASN A 92 -32.51 9.63 5.77
N SER A 93 -33.63 10.25 5.39
CA SER A 93 -33.59 11.42 4.51
C SER A 93 -32.71 12.53 5.12
N PRO A 94 -31.83 13.15 4.32
CA PRO A 94 -31.05 14.29 4.78
C PRO A 94 -31.95 15.52 4.97
N VAL A 95 -31.52 16.41 5.86
CA VAL A 95 -32.06 17.76 5.97
C VAL A 95 -31.20 18.70 5.16
N ILE A 96 -31.81 19.42 4.23
CA ILE A 96 -31.13 20.41 3.40
C ILE A 96 -31.91 21.71 3.47
N GLU A 97 -31.24 22.79 3.85
CA GLU A 97 -31.84 24.11 3.98
C GLU A 97 -30.97 25.15 3.30
N GLY A 98 -31.56 26.03 2.49
CA GLY A 98 -30.79 27.06 1.82
C GLY A 98 -31.54 27.78 0.73
N GLN A 99 -30.78 28.28 -0.24
CA GLN A 99 -31.24 29.08 -1.34
C GLN A 99 -30.76 28.53 -2.68
N ILE A 100 -31.61 28.62 -3.72
CA ILE A 100 -31.25 28.31 -5.11
C ILE A 100 -31.71 29.48 -5.97
N TRP A 101 -30.84 30.00 -6.81
CA TRP A 101 -31.18 31.09 -7.72
C TRP A 101 -30.56 30.86 -9.09
N GLY A 102 -31.07 31.58 -10.07
CA GLY A 102 -30.58 31.50 -11.43
C GLY A 102 -31.62 32.01 -12.41
N ARG A 103 -31.55 31.49 -13.63
CA ARG A 103 -32.47 31.86 -14.71
C ARG A 103 -33.08 30.65 -15.37
N TRP A 104 -34.40 30.65 -15.52
CA TRP A 104 -35.11 29.54 -16.15
C TRP A 104 -34.61 29.32 -17.58
N LYS A 105 -34.42 28.04 -17.93
CA LYS A 105 -33.90 27.58 -19.23
C LYS A 105 -32.41 27.89 -19.47
N GLU A 106 -31.68 28.41 -18.47
CA GLU A 106 -30.23 28.62 -18.51
C GLU A 106 -29.55 27.93 -17.32
N PRO A 107 -29.46 26.58 -17.30
CA PRO A 107 -28.98 25.82 -16.13
C PRO A 107 -27.55 26.16 -15.70
N SER A 108 -26.73 26.70 -16.61
CA SER A 108 -25.37 27.17 -16.30
C SER A 108 -25.34 28.39 -15.39
N LEU A 109 -26.46 29.11 -15.26
CA LEU A 109 -26.62 30.24 -14.35
C LEU A 109 -27.24 29.83 -13.00
N THR A 110 -27.50 28.54 -12.80
CA THR A 110 -28.02 28.07 -11.52
C THR A 110 -26.91 28.05 -10.48
N SER A 111 -27.19 28.66 -9.34
CA SER A 111 -26.35 28.64 -8.15
C SER A 111 -27.17 28.26 -6.93
N PHE A 112 -26.51 27.73 -5.91
CA PHE A 112 -27.14 27.45 -4.64
C PHE A 112 -26.18 27.72 -3.48
N ASP A 113 -26.75 27.95 -2.32
CA ASP A 113 -26.08 27.97 -1.02
C ASP A 113 -26.96 27.21 -0.04
N ALA A 114 -26.42 26.18 0.64
CA ALA A 114 -27.23 25.31 1.47
C ALA A 114 -26.43 24.68 2.61
N ASN A 115 -27.08 24.52 3.76
CA ASN A 115 -26.61 23.67 4.84
C ASN A 115 -27.12 22.24 4.61
N LEU A 116 -26.20 21.28 4.68
CA LEU A 116 -26.50 19.85 4.62
C LEU A 116 -26.33 19.23 6.00
N GLY A 117 -27.32 18.47 6.44
CA GLY A 117 -27.23 17.53 7.55
C GLY A 117 -27.74 16.15 7.12
N ALA A 118 -26.90 15.14 7.18
CA ALA A 118 -27.26 13.77 6.82
C ALA A 118 -26.84 12.78 7.92
N THR A 119 -27.61 11.72 8.10
CA THR A 119 -27.28 10.61 9.02
C THR A 119 -27.58 9.28 8.34
N ASN A 120 -26.86 8.23 8.75
CA ASN A 120 -27.07 6.84 8.32
C ASN A 120 -27.27 6.72 6.80
N PHE A 121 -26.20 6.92 6.07
CA PHE A 121 -26.21 6.77 4.62
C PHE A 121 -24.95 6.10 4.14
N THR A 122 -24.96 5.59 2.92
CA THR A 122 -23.76 5.10 2.26
C THR A 122 -23.37 6.01 1.11
N PHE A 123 -22.06 6.21 0.95
CA PHE A 123 -21.48 6.78 -0.27
C PHE A 123 -20.69 5.68 -0.96
N ARG A 124 -21.09 5.30 -2.18
CA ARG A 124 -20.49 4.20 -2.95
C ARG A 124 -20.31 2.92 -2.11
N ALA A 125 -21.40 2.54 -1.43
CA ALA A 125 -21.48 1.39 -0.52
C ALA A 125 -20.56 1.46 0.72
N GLN A 126 -19.96 2.62 1.02
CA GLN A 126 -19.22 2.82 2.26
C GLN A 126 -20.08 3.56 3.29
N GLN A 127 -20.17 3.01 4.50
CA GLN A 127 -21.02 3.55 5.56
C GLN A 127 -20.56 4.94 6.03
N VAL A 128 -21.51 5.85 6.20
CA VAL A 128 -21.33 7.16 6.84
C VAL A 128 -22.41 7.32 7.91
N ASN A 129 -21.97 7.53 9.15
CA ASN A 129 -22.87 7.68 10.30
C ASN A 129 -23.53 9.07 10.28
N SER A 130 -22.75 10.11 9.98
CA SER A 130 -23.27 11.46 9.80
C SER A 130 -22.37 12.33 8.95
N MET A 131 -22.95 13.36 8.34
CA MET A 131 -22.23 14.41 7.63
C MET A 131 -22.93 15.75 7.82
N THR A 132 -22.15 16.79 8.10
CA THR A 132 -22.59 18.19 8.04
C THR A 132 -21.64 18.99 7.15
N ALA A 133 -22.19 19.91 6.36
CA ALA A 133 -21.40 20.83 5.54
C ALA A 133 -22.24 22.06 5.16
N LYS A 134 -21.58 23.19 4.94
CA LYS A 134 -22.17 24.31 4.19
C LYS A 134 -21.71 24.21 2.75
N MET A 135 -22.63 24.16 1.80
CA MET A 135 -22.37 23.87 0.40
C MET A 135 -22.80 25.04 -0.47
N THR A 136 -21.94 25.46 -1.39
CA THR A 136 -22.24 26.53 -2.34
C THR A 136 -21.88 26.08 -3.75
N LEU A 137 -22.77 26.22 -4.72
CA LEU A 137 -22.46 26.03 -6.13
C LEU A 137 -22.51 27.37 -6.84
N THR A 138 -21.37 27.85 -7.32
CA THR A 138 -21.31 29.07 -8.15
C THR A 138 -20.34 28.85 -9.31
N ASN A 139 -20.67 29.38 -10.49
CA ASN A 139 -19.81 29.31 -11.69
C ASN A 139 -19.34 27.89 -12.06
N GLY A 140 -20.13 26.86 -11.73
CA GLY A 140 -19.78 25.46 -12.00
C GLY A 140 -18.74 24.86 -11.03
N VAL A 141 -18.50 25.48 -9.88
CA VAL A 141 -17.67 24.93 -8.80
C VAL A 141 -18.52 24.70 -7.56
N LEU A 142 -18.57 23.46 -7.10
CA LEU A 142 -19.19 23.08 -5.83
C LEU A 142 -18.18 23.25 -4.71
N HIS A 143 -18.41 24.20 -3.83
CA HIS A 143 -17.66 24.38 -2.60
C HIS A 143 -18.42 23.76 -1.43
N ALA A 144 -17.69 23.16 -0.50
CA ALA A 144 -18.20 22.80 0.81
C ALA A 144 -17.21 23.27 1.87
N VAL A 145 -17.69 23.90 2.94
CA VAL A 145 -16.90 24.35 4.08
C VAL A 145 -17.48 23.82 5.37
N ASP A 146 -16.67 23.86 6.44
CA ASP A 146 -17.02 23.30 7.75
C ASP A 146 -17.47 21.83 7.63
N VAL A 147 -16.79 21.06 6.78
CA VAL A 147 -17.19 19.67 6.51
C VAL A 147 -16.81 18.82 7.71
N ARG A 148 -17.78 18.14 8.29
CA ARG A 148 -17.58 17.14 9.36
C ARG A 148 -18.30 15.87 8.98
N LEU A 149 -17.56 14.78 8.88
CA LEU A 149 -18.05 13.48 8.46
C LEU A 149 -17.66 12.45 9.51
N ALA A 150 -18.63 11.71 10.03
CA ALA A 150 -18.41 10.62 10.98
C ALA A 150 -18.63 9.27 10.30
N ARG A 151 -17.69 8.36 10.47
CA ARG A 151 -17.73 6.97 10.01
C ARG A 151 -17.62 6.04 11.22
N PRO A 152 -17.86 4.72 11.06
CA PRO A 152 -17.69 3.76 12.15
C PRO A 152 -16.31 3.83 12.82
N GLU A 153 -15.27 4.10 12.05
CA GLU A 153 -13.89 4.18 12.52
C GLU A 153 -13.49 5.51 13.17
N GLY A 154 -14.16 6.61 12.87
CA GLY A 154 -13.63 7.92 13.26
C GLY A 154 -14.34 9.11 12.62
N VAL A 155 -13.78 10.29 12.87
CA VAL A 155 -14.30 11.56 12.35
C VAL A 155 -13.26 12.19 11.43
N VAL A 156 -13.74 12.67 10.29
CA VAL A 156 -12.98 13.44 9.31
C VAL A 156 -13.55 14.87 9.29
N THR A 157 -12.66 15.86 9.34
CA THR A 157 -12.98 17.28 9.18
C THR A 157 -12.20 17.87 8.01
N LEU A 158 -12.80 18.80 7.28
CA LEU A 158 -12.12 19.61 6.26
C LEU A 158 -12.57 21.06 6.39
N ASP A 159 -11.63 22.00 6.32
CA ASP A 159 -11.95 23.43 6.29
C ASP A 159 -12.67 23.78 4.99
N ALA A 160 -12.18 23.23 3.86
CA ALA A 160 -12.81 23.38 2.58
C ALA A 160 -12.61 22.17 1.65
N LEU A 161 -13.63 21.93 0.84
CA LEU A 161 -13.63 21.03 -0.30
C LEU A 161 -14.16 21.82 -1.50
N ALA A 162 -13.51 21.68 -2.66
CA ALA A 162 -14.00 22.26 -3.90
C ALA A 162 -13.99 21.23 -5.02
N PHE A 163 -15.08 21.11 -5.76
CA PHE A 163 -15.18 20.29 -6.96
C PHE A 163 -15.56 21.14 -8.17
N ASP A 164 -14.61 21.34 -9.07
CA ASP A 164 -14.86 21.99 -10.36
C ASP A 164 -15.54 20.97 -11.29
N LEU A 165 -16.78 21.24 -11.71
CA LEU A 165 -17.53 20.31 -12.55
C LEU A 165 -17.00 20.23 -14.00
N LYS A 166 -16.39 21.31 -14.49
CA LYS A 166 -15.86 21.40 -15.86
C LYS A 166 -14.50 20.72 -15.93
N ASP A 167 -13.60 21.14 -15.06
CA ASP A 167 -12.24 20.64 -15.00
C ASP A 167 -12.18 19.31 -14.26
N LYS A 168 -13.25 18.87 -13.57
CA LYS A 168 -13.32 17.63 -12.79
C LYS A 168 -12.23 17.53 -11.73
N ARG A 169 -11.87 18.65 -11.11
CA ARG A 169 -10.82 18.73 -10.09
C ARG A 169 -11.43 18.75 -8.71
N LEU A 170 -11.00 17.83 -7.85
CA LEU A 170 -11.30 17.85 -6.42
C LEU A 170 -10.14 18.53 -5.69
N SER A 171 -10.43 19.55 -4.88
CA SER A 171 -9.47 20.22 -4.00
C SER A 171 -9.90 20.04 -2.55
N LEU A 172 -8.94 19.83 -1.67
CA LEU A 172 -9.09 19.55 -0.24
C LEU A 172 -8.16 20.51 0.52
N VAL A 173 -8.68 21.12 1.58
CA VAL A 173 -7.94 22.05 2.44
C VAL A 173 -8.11 21.63 3.89
N ASN A 174 -6.99 21.45 4.59
CA ASN A 174 -6.88 21.04 5.98
C ASN A 174 -7.76 19.84 6.32
N GLY A 175 -7.73 18.81 5.48
CA GLY A 175 -8.44 17.57 5.77
C GLY A 175 -7.73 16.83 6.89
N VAL A 176 -8.41 16.51 8.00
CA VAL A 176 -7.82 15.79 9.13
C VAL A 176 -8.82 14.76 9.64
N GLY A 177 -8.36 13.55 9.93
CA GLY A 177 -9.22 12.56 10.57
C GLY A 177 -8.60 11.19 10.71
N GLU A 178 -9.37 10.31 11.31
CA GLU A 178 -9.08 8.87 11.40
C GLU A 178 -10.00 8.15 10.42
N VAL A 179 -9.42 7.47 9.43
CA VAL A 179 -10.17 6.89 8.31
C VAL A 179 -9.56 5.57 7.87
N ASP A 180 -10.39 4.55 7.63
CA ASP A 180 -9.93 3.30 7.06
C ASP A 180 -9.58 3.50 5.57
N PRO A 181 -8.29 3.36 5.17
CA PRO A 181 -7.89 3.54 3.78
C PRO A 181 -8.59 2.56 2.85
N ALA A 182 -8.93 1.35 3.31
CA ALA A 182 -9.63 0.37 2.49
C ALA A 182 -11.04 0.85 2.11
N ALA A 183 -11.75 1.53 3.02
CA ALA A 183 -13.03 2.16 2.72
C ALA A 183 -12.88 3.28 1.68
N VAL A 184 -11.86 4.14 1.83
CA VAL A 184 -11.55 5.21 0.86
C VAL A 184 -11.25 4.62 -0.53
N PHE A 185 -10.40 3.60 -0.62
CA PHE A 185 -10.04 2.99 -1.90
C PHE A 185 -11.23 2.32 -2.60
N LYS A 186 -12.13 1.68 -1.83
CA LYS A 186 -13.40 1.13 -2.34
C LYS A 186 -14.33 2.24 -2.85
N ALA A 187 -14.43 3.35 -2.12
CA ALA A 187 -15.19 4.53 -2.57
C ALA A 187 -14.59 5.15 -3.85
N ILE A 188 -13.28 5.15 -4.03
CA ILE A 188 -12.64 5.60 -5.28
C ILE A 188 -13.03 4.67 -6.43
N GLY A 189 -12.86 3.35 -6.26
CA GLY A 189 -13.35 2.35 -7.19
C GLY A 189 -12.63 1.00 -7.11
N PRO A 190 -13.17 -0.05 -7.77
CA PRO A 190 -12.72 -1.43 -7.61
C PRO A 190 -11.28 -1.68 -8.09
N LYS A 191 -10.80 -0.93 -9.10
CA LYS A 191 -9.42 -1.05 -9.58
C LYS A 191 -8.42 -0.58 -8.53
N THR A 192 -8.67 0.58 -7.93
CA THR A 192 -7.85 1.15 -6.84
C THR A 192 -7.89 0.24 -5.61
N ALA A 193 -9.09 -0.20 -5.21
CA ALA A 193 -9.25 -1.11 -4.08
C ALA A 193 -8.43 -2.40 -4.22
N ARG A 194 -8.42 -3.03 -5.41
CA ARG A 194 -7.61 -4.23 -5.65
C ARG A 194 -6.11 -3.96 -5.67
N ALA A 195 -5.69 -2.83 -6.25
CA ALA A 195 -4.27 -2.48 -6.33
C ALA A 195 -3.66 -2.22 -4.93
N LEU A 196 -4.47 -1.71 -4.01
CA LEU A 196 -4.05 -1.35 -2.66
C LEU A 196 -4.47 -2.36 -1.58
N GLU A 197 -5.16 -3.45 -1.96
CA GLU A 197 -5.55 -4.54 -1.06
C GLU A 197 -4.40 -5.12 -0.21
N PRO A 198 -3.15 -5.24 -0.72
CA PRO A 198 -2.04 -5.75 0.08
C PRO A 198 -1.57 -4.81 1.20
N TYR A 199 -1.97 -3.54 1.20
CA TYR A 199 -1.54 -2.51 2.15
C TYR A 199 -2.66 -2.26 3.15
N GLN A 200 -2.50 -2.78 4.36
CA GLN A 200 -3.58 -2.83 5.35
C GLN A 200 -3.11 -2.22 6.67
N PHE A 201 -3.77 -1.16 7.09
CA PHE A 201 -3.71 -0.72 8.47
C PHE A 201 -4.69 -1.56 9.28
N ILE A 202 -4.21 -2.15 10.38
CA ILE A 202 -5.05 -2.92 11.31
C ILE A 202 -5.96 -1.97 12.07
N ASP A 203 -5.39 -0.86 12.55
CA ASP A 203 -6.10 0.26 13.15
C ASP A 203 -6.07 1.45 12.17
N PRO A 204 -7.20 2.12 11.93
CA PRO A 204 -7.27 3.28 11.05
C PRO A 204 -6.21 4.35 11.39
N PRO A 205 -5.39 4.79 10.42
CA PRO A 205 -4.41 5.82 10.66
C PRO A 205 -5.07 7.19 10.83
N LYS A 206 -4.39 8.06 11.57
CA LYS A 206 -4.65 9.50 11.52
C LYS A 206 -3.99 10.05 10.27
N VAL A 207 -4.76 10.77 9.47
CA VAL A 207 -4.29 11.37 8.24
C VAL A 207 -4.54 12.86 8.25
N LYS A 208 -3.60 13.62 7.70
CA LYS A 208 -3.83 14.99 7.24
C LYS A 208 -3.65 15.05 5.74
N VAL A 209 -4.50 15.81 5.05
CA VAL A 209 -4.50 15.88 3.59
C VAL A 209 -4.77 17.30 3.10
N ASP A 210 -3.93 17.74 2.18
CA ASP A 210 -4.03 19.04 1.52
C ASP A 210 -3.70 18.92 0.03
N GLY A 211 -4.42 19.69 -0.79
CA GLY A 211 -4.13 19.84 -2.20
C GLY A 211 -5.26 19.43 -3.12
N TRP A 212 -4.96 18.92 -4.31
CA TRP A 212 -5.96 18.61 -5.34
C TRP A 212 -5.64 17.39 -6.16
N ILE A 213 -6.69 16.76 -6.69
CA ILE A 213 -6.63 15.58 -7.55
C ILE A 213 -7.57 15.78 -8.74
N GLN A 214 -7.06 15.49 -9.93
CA GLN A 214 -7.89 15.39 -11.13
C GLN A 214 -8.76 14.12 -11.05
N THR A 215 -10.06 14.22 -11.32
CA THR A 215 -10.97 13.07 -11.29
C THR A 215 -11.37 12.66 -12.70
N GLY A 216 -11.59 11.36 -12.91
CA GLY A 216 -11.94 10.81 -14.22
C GLY A 216 -11.12 9.57 -14.58
N ALA A 217 -11.31 9.10 -15.81
CA ALA A 217 -10.57 7.96 -16.34
C ALA A 217 -9.16 8.37 -16.78
N GLY A 218 -8.19 7.48 -16.56
CA GLY A 218 -6.80 7.68 -16.95
C GLY A 218 -5.90 8.01 -15.77
N ARG A 219 -4.66 8.38 -16.08
CA ARG A 219 -3.72 8.90 -15.08
C ARG A 219 -4.01 10.36 -14.87
N ASN A 220 -4.43 10.65 -13.65
CA ASN A 220 -4.88 11.96 -13.26
C ASN A 220 -3.72 12.69 -12.58
N SER A 221 -3.41 13.90 -13.05
CA SER A 221 -2.48 14.77 -12.34
C SER A 221 -3.03 15.13 -10.96
N ALA A 222 -2.16 15.29 -9.99
CA ALA A 222 -2.52 15.77 -8.67
C ALA A 222 -1.44 16.71 -8.13
N SER A 223 -1.77 17.46 -7.09
CA SER A 223 -0.82 18.09 -6.19
C SER A 223 -1.36 17.83 -4.80
N LEU A 224 -1.00 16.71 -4.20
CA LEU A 224 -1.53 16.24 -2.92
C LEU A 224 -0.38 16.03 -1.94
N HIS A 225 -0.55 16.48 -0.71
CA HIS A 225 0.28 16.15 0.44
C HIS A 225 -0.58 15.39 1.45
N VAL A 226 -0.10 14.24 1.88
CA VAL A 226 -0.74 13.43 2.92
C VAL A 226 0.28 13.13 4.00
N ASP A 227 -0.02 13.49 5.25
CA ASP A 227 0.72 13.11 6.45
C ASP A 227 -0.01 11.93 7.10
N VAL A 228 0.71 10.84 7.40
CA VAL A 228 0.17 9.60 7.95
C VAL A 228 0.84 9.31 9.30
N ASP A 229 0.03 9.33 10.35
CA ASP A 229 0.36 8.82 11.69
C ASP A 229 -0.42 7.52 11.89
N GLY A 230 0.26 6.41 11.69
CA GLY A 230 -0.35 5.10 11.49
C GLY A 230 0.05 4.07 12.53
N GLY A 231 -0.93 3.30 12.98
CA GLY A 231 -0.72 2.14 13.85
C GLY A 231 -0.26 0.89 13.10
N ALA A 232 -0.59 -0.28 13.66
CA ALA A 232 -0.13 -1.56 13.14
C ALA A 232 -0.47 -1.72 11.65
N PHE A 233 0.53 -2.09 10.88
CA PHE A 233 0.48 -2.11 9.43
C PHE A 233 0.93 -3.46 8.89
N LYS A 234 0.22 -3.93 7.88
CA LYS A 234 0.48 -5.17 7.19
C LYS A 234 0.67 -4.89 5.71
N PHE A 235 1.79 -5.37 5.19
CA PHE A 235 2.07 -5.39 3.76
C PHE A 235 2.34 -6.83 3.30
N ASN A 236 1.36 -7.41 2.60
CA ASN A 236 1.41 -8.81 2.16
C ASN A 236 1.68 -9.79 3.33
N ARG A 237 2.91 -10.28 3.46
CA ARG A 237 3.33 -11.18 4.56
C ARG A 237 4.03 -10.44 5.70
N PHE A 238 4.45 -9.21 5.47
CA PHE A 238 5.21 -8.43 6.44
C PHE A 238 4.27 -7.68 7.37
N ASN A 239 4.68 -7.61 8.63
CA ASN A 239 3.91 -6.98 9.69
C ASN A 239 4.79 -5.97 10.41
N SER A 240 4.17 -4.88 10.82
CA SER A 240 4.76 -3.82 11.62
C SER A 240 3.77 -3.35 12.67
N ARG A 241 4.28 -2.82 13.79
CA ARG A 241 3.46 -2.22 14.86
C ARG A 241 3.03 -0.79 14.58
N ASP A 242 3.70 -0.08 13.69
CA ASP A 242 3.41 1.30 13.30
C ASP A 242 3.92 1.62 11.89
N MET A 243 3.30 2.60 11.24
CA MET A 243 3.73 3.03 9.91
C MET A 243 3.41 4.51 9.75
N ASN A 244 4.45 5.32 9.88
CA ASN A 244 4.37 6.77 9.74
C ASN A 244 5.05 7.19 8.44
N GLY A 245 4.60 8.30 7.85
CA GLY A 245 5.28 8.88 6.70
C GLY A 245 4.45 9.92 5.95
N GLU A 246 5.07 10.52 4.95
CA GLU A 246 4.47 11.58 4.15
C GLU A 246 4.39 11.18 2.68
N ILE A 247 3.24 11.44 2.05
CA ILE A 247 3.00 11.17 0.63
C ILE A 247 2.85 12.50 -0.11
N PHE A 248 3.69 12.73 -1.09
CA PHE A 248 3.60 13.83 -2.04
C PHE A 248 3.26 13.29 -3.43
N TRP A 249 2.08 13.64 -3.93
CA TRP A 249 1.69 13.35 -5.32
C TRP A 249 1.72 14.65 -6.12
N THR A 250 2.70 14.82 -7.01
CA THR A 250 2.87 16.01 -7.84
C THR A 250 2.88 15.64 -9.33
N GLY A 251 1.88 16.09 -10.09
CA GLY A 251 1.70 15.72 -11.48
C GLY A 251 1.63 14.21 -11.66
N HIS A 252 2.69 13.63 -12.23
CA HIS A 252 2.85 12.21 -12.51
C HIS A 252 3.83 11.50 -11.58
N THR A 253 4.28 12.15 -10.52
CA THR A 253 5.20 11.57 -9.55
C THR A 253 4.53 11.36 -8.19
N ILE A 254 4.85 10.26 -7.52
CA ILE A 254 4.53 10.00 -6.12
C ILE A 254 5.84 9.85 -5.36
N THR A 255 5.99 10.60 -4.27
CA THR A 255 7.06 10.42 -3.29
C THR A 255 6.43 10.01 -1.98
N LEU A 256 6.90 8.93 -1.39
CA LEU A 256 6.66 8.56 -0.01
C LEU A 256 7.98 8.79 0.72
N THR A 257 7.98 9.60 1.77
CA THR A 257 9.20 9.99 2.49
C THR A 257 8.96 10.02 3.98
N ASN A 258 10.05 10.11 4.76
CA ASN A 258 10.01 10.08 6.21
C ASN A 258 9.28 8.83 6.71
N VAL A 259 9.42 7.70 6.00
CA VAL A 259 8.80 6.46 6.43
C VAL A 259 9.56 5.95 7.63
N VAL A 260 8.88 5.80 8.75
CA VAL A 260 9.45 5.26 9.99
C VAL A 260 8.49 4.23 10.56
N SER A 261 9.03 3.09 10.92
CA SER A 261 8.26 1.93 11.34
C SER A 261 9.11 1.02 12.23
N GLU A 262 8.53 0.50 13.31
CA GLU A 262 9.02 -0.66 14.04
C GLU A 262 8.91 -1.87 13.14
N PHE A 263 10.01 -2.61 12.98
CA PHE A 263 10.06 -3.74 12.07
C PHE A 263 10.86 -4.88 12.68
N TYR A 264 10.15 -5.94 13.06
CA TYR A 264 10.68 -7.14 13.74
C TYR A 264 11.64 -6.83 14.89
N GLY A 265 11.21 -6.00 15.85
CA GLY A 265 11.96 -5.63 17.05
C GLY A 265 13.00 -4.52 16.84
N GLY A 266 13.25 -4.12 15.59
CA GLY A 266 14.13 -3.02 15.21
C GLY A 266 13.37 -1.85 14.58
N GLU A 267 14.08 -1.04 13.81
CA GLU A 267 13.55 0.14 13.13
C GLU A 267 13.80 0.03 11.63
N LEU A 268 12.78 0.35 10.83
CA LEU A 268 12.84 0.48 9.38
C LEU A 268 12.55 1.93 9.01
N ASN A 269 13.52 2.53 8.31
CA ASN A 269 13.38 3.83 7.66
C ASN A 269 13.32 3.63 6.16
N GLY A 270 12.59 4.50 5.45
CA GLY A 270 12.60 4.43 4.00
C GLY A 270 12.03 5.62 3.26
N ASP A 271 12.39 5.67 1.98
CA ASP A 271 11.85 6.59 0.99
C ASP A 271 11.50 5.79 -0.27
N PHE A 272 10.43 6.20 -0.94
CA PHE A 272 10.00 5.64 -2.20
C PHE A 272 9.62 6.77 -3.16
N PHE A 273 10.08 6.68 -4.39
CA PHE A 273 9.71 7.57 -5.48
C PHE A 273 9.17 6.74 -6.64
N SER A 274 8.14 7.26 -7.30
CA SER A 274 7.64 6.68 -8.53
C SER A 274 7.24 7.75 -9.53
N GLU A 275 7.60 7.52 -10.79
CA GLU A 275 7.15 8.32 -11.93
C GLU A 275 6.30 7.49 -12.89
N PHE A 276 5.07 7.95 -13.13
CA PHE A 276 4.11 7.29 -14.00
C PHE A 276 4.42 7.53 -15.49
N LYS A 277 4.94 6.51 -16.22
CA LYS A 277 5.23 6.57 -17.68
C LYS A 277 4.13 6.03 -18.59
N ASP A 278 3.88 6.64 -19.75
CA ASP A 278 2.72 6.41 -20.64
C ASP A 278 2.34 4.94 -20.97
N LYS A 279 3.27 3.98 -20.88
CA LYS A 279 3.07 2.56 -21.26
C LYS A 279 2.58 1.65 -20.11
N GLN A 280 1.86 2.19 -19.12
CA GLN A 280 1.47 1.48 -17.88
C GLN A 280 2.63 0.97 -17.01
N SER A 281 3.88 1.27 -17.36
CA SER A 281 5.03 1.11 -16.47
C SER A 281 5.18 2.37 -15.61
N SER A 282 5.78 2.20 -14.44
CA SER A 282 6.29 3.32 -13.65
C SER A 282 7.77 3.07 -13.39
N GLU A 283 8.58 4.12 -13.42
CA GLU A 283 9.88 4.04 -12.76
C GLU A 283 9.62 4.06 -11.26
N ILE A 284 10.33 3.19 -10.56
CA ILE A 284 10.33 3.11 -9.10
C ILE A 284 11.76 3.21 -8.61
N ASP A 285 11.92 3.96 -7.54
CA ASP A 285 13.16 4.15 -6.81
C ASP A 285 12.82 4.03 -5.34
N PHE A 286 13.52 3.19 -4.59
CA PHE A 286 13.31 3.12 -3.15
C PHE A 286 14.58 2.84 -2.39
N GLN A 287 14.65 3.45 -1.21
CA GLN A 287 15.74 3.32 -0.26
C GLN A 287 15.16 2.85 1.07
N LEU A 288 15.76 1.81 1.64
CA LEU A 288 15.38 1.27 2.94
C LEU A 288 16.63 1.15 3.82
N HIS A 289 16.48 1.54 5.08
CA HIS A 289 17.48 1.39 6.12
C HIS A 289 16.85 0.67 7.31
N ALA A 290 17.26 -0.57 7.54
CA ALA A 290 16.85 -1.37 8.69
C ALA A 290 17.96 -1.37 9.75
N LYS A 291 17.58 -1.22 11.01
CA LYS A 291 18.49 -1.23 12.15
C LYS A 291 17.98 -2.16 13.25
N GLU A 292 18.86 -2.98 13.79
CA GLU A 292 18.62 -3.90 14.90
C GLU A 292 17.43 -4.84 14.67
N MET A 293 17.15 -5.19 13.41
CA MET A 293 16.03 -6.05 13.04
C MET A 293 16.29 -7.51 13.44
N GLU A 294 15.31 -8.17 14.04
CA GLU A 294 15.38 -9.57 14.43
C GLU A 294 15.14 -10.50 13.24
N LEU A 295 16.06 -11.44 13.02
CA LEU A 295 16.07 -12.29 11.84
C LEU A 295 14.99 -13.38 11.85
N THR A 296 14.64 -13.92 13.03
CA THR A 296 13.68 -15.02 13.19
C THR A 296 12.30 -14.63 12.69
N GLY A 297 11.75 -13.52 13.20
CA GLY A 297 10.44 -13.02 12.80
C GLY A 297 10.41 -12.65 11.32
N PHE A 298 11.40 -11.90 10.86
CA PHE A 298 11.50 -11.49 9.46
C PHE A 298 11.54 -12.68 8.50
N MET A 299 12.41 -13.65 8.77
CA MET A 299 12.55 -14.82 7.91
C MET A 299 11.35 -15.76 8.01
N SER A 300 10.63 -15.77 9.13
CA SER A 300 9.40 -16.56 9.25
C SER A 300 8.33 -16.06 8.27
N ASP A 301 8.18 -14.73 8.14
CA ASP A 301 7.24 -14.12 7.20
C ASP A 301 7.71 -14.27 5.74
N VAL A 302 9.02 -14.14 5.47
CA VAL A 302 9.60 -14.39 4.13
C VAL A 302 9.33 -15.84 3.68
N LEU A 303 9.64 -16.82 4.54
CA LEU A 303 9.51 -18.24 4.23
C LEU A 303 8.05 -18.73 4.30
N GLY A 304 7.18 -18.02 5.02
CA GLY A 304 5.79 -18.42 5.28
C GLY A 304 5.67 -19.61 6.25
N ARG A 305 6.65 -19.79 7.12
CA ARG A 305 6.72 -20.83 8.18
C ARG A 305 7.67 -20.38 9.26
N ASP A 306 7.54 -20.94 10.46
CA ASP A 306 8.49 -20.69 11.53
C ASP A 306 9.93 -20.97 11.07
N SER A 307 10.79 -19.98 11.28
CA SER A 307 12.21 -20.02 10.96
C SER A 307 13.00 -20.27 12.23
N GLY A 308 13.99 -21.16 12.18
CA GLY A 308 15.00 -21.34 13.22
C GLY A 308 16.20 -20.39 13.06
N LEU A 309 16.27 -19.64 11.96
CA LEU A 309 17.24 -18.57 11.79
C LEU A 309 17.08 -17.53 12.90
N SER A 310 18.18 -17.07 13.49
CA SER A 310 18.15 -16.03 14.52
C SER A 310 19.35 -15.11 14.40
N GLY A 311 19.28 -13.94 15.04
CA GLY A 311 20.32 -12.92 15.04
C GLY A 311 19.73 -11.52 14.87
N GLN A 312 20.59 -10.51 14.95
CA GLN A 312 20.23 -9.12 14.68
C GLN A 312 20.88 -8.66 13.38
N ILE A 313 20.13 -7.96 12.54
CA ILE A 313 20.61 -7.45 11.26
C ILE A 313 20.42 -5.94 11.14
N ASP A 314 21.45 -5.28 10.61
CA ASP A 314 21.37 -3.92 10.08
C ASP A 314 21.54 -4.02 8.57
N GLY A 315 20.76 -3.25 7.81
CA GLY A 315 20.76 -3.36 6.36
C GLY A 315 20.42 -2.06 5.66
N ASN A 316 21.08 -1.83 4.53
CA ASN A 316 20.72 -0.78 3.57
C ASN A 316 20.33 -1.44 2.26
N LEU A 317 19.30 -0.91 1.61
CA LEU A 317 18.84 -1.33 0.30
C LEU A 317 18.50 -0.10 -0.52
N ASP A 318 19.08 0.01 -1.71
CA ASP A 318 18.75 1.01 -2.73
C ASP A 318 18.39 0.28 -4.02
N ILE A 319 17.22 0.55 -4.57
CA ILE A 319 16.69 -0.10 -5.77
C ILE A 319 16.12 0.92 -6.74
N LYS A 320 16.40 0.72 -8.02
CA LYS A 320 15.71 1.34 -9.15
C LYS A 320 15.21 0.26 -10.10
N ALA A 321 13.96 0.39 -10.56
CA ALA A 321 13.35 -0.56 -11.47
C ALA A 321 12.19 0.05 -12.27
N LEU A 322 11.67 -0.72 -13.22
CA LEU A 322 10.37 -0.50 -13.86
C LEU A 322 9.34 -1.44 -13.22
N SER A 323 8.21 -0.88 -12.79
CA SER A 323 7.18 -1.58 -12.01
C SER A 323 6.59 -2.83 -12.67
N ASN A 324 6.65 -2.94 -13.99
CA ASN A 324 6.12 -4.06 -14.77
C ASN A 324 7.21 -4.90 -15.45
N ASP A 325 8.49 -4.63 -15.20
CA ASP A 325 9.61 -5.37 -15.77
C ASP A 325 10.51 -5.92 -14.66
N TRP A 326 10.28 -7.18 -14.31
CA TRP A 326 11.07 -7.91 -13.31
C TRP A 326 12.53 -8.11 -13.70
N SER A 327 12.94 -7.85 -14.94
CA SER A 327 14.33 -7.93 -15.39
C SER A 327 15.10 -6.59 -15.28
N SER A 328 14.40 -5.51 -14.94
CA SER A 328 14.94 -4.15 -14.89
C SER A 328 15.52 -3.73 -13.53
N TRP A 329 15.55 -4.64 -12.55
CA TRP A 329 15.92 -4.29 -11.18
C TRP A 329 17.44 -4.07 -11.07
N ASN A 330 17.80 -2.89 -10.59
CA ASN A 330 19.18 -2.47 -10.39
C ASN A 330 19.31 -1.81 -9.02
N GLY A 331 20.49 -1.89 -8.40
CA GLY A 331 20.67 -1.29 -7.08
C GLY A 331 21.84 -1.85 -6.30
N SER A 332 21.82 -1.62 -5.00
CA SER A 332 22.81 -2.10 -4.05
C SER A 332 22.18 -2.44 -2.72
N ALA A 333 22.80 -3.38 -2.01
CA ALA A 333 22.46 -3.67 -0.63
C ALA A 333 23.73 -3.89 0.19
N SER A 334 23.70 -3.53 1.46
CA SER A 334 24.73 -3.88 2.44
C SER A 334 24.03 -4.45 3.65
N VAL A 335 24.55 -5.54 4.22
CA VAL A 335 23.98 -6.13 5.43
C VAL A 335 25.09 -6.42 6.43
N THR A 336 24.78 -6.23 7.71
CA THR A 336 25.57 -6.77 8.81
C THR A 336 24.69 -7.66 9.68
N LEU A 337 25.32 -8.64 10.31
CA LEU A 337 24.68 -9.62 11.16
C LEU A 337 25.47 -9.74 12.45
N LYS A 338 24.74 -9.86 13.56
CA LYS A 338 25.30 -10.12 14.88
C LYS A 338 24.63 -11.35 15.49
N ASP A 339 25.46 -12.20 16.11
CA ASP A 339 25.04 -13.38 16.88
C ASP A 339 24.08 -14.31 16.12
N GLY A 340 24.38 -14.53 14.84
CA GLY A 340 23.50 -15.18 13.88
C GLY A 340 23.58 -16.70 13.86
N TYR A 341 22.43 -17.37 13.96
CA TYR A 341 22.28 -18.77 13.62
C TYR A 341 21.70 -18.87 12.20
N LEU A 342 22.49 -19.35 11.24
CA LEU A 342 22.11 -19.30 9.81
C LEU A 342 22.06 -20.68 9.11
N TRP A 343 22.30 -21.78 9.82
CA TRP A 343 22.51 -23.09 9.20
C TRP A 343 21.29 -23.69 8.52
N GLU A 344 20.10 -23.14 8.78
CA GLU A 344 18.88 -23.50 8.06
C GLU A 344 18.86 -22.96 6.62
N LEU A 345 19.64 -21.93 6.30
CA LEU A 345 19.79 -21.47 4.92
C LEU A 345 20.47 -22.57 4.08
N PRO A 346 19.86 -23.05 2.98
CA PRO A 346 20.42 -24.17 2.21
C PRO A 346 21.86 -23.91 1.72
N LEU A 347 22.18 -22.66 1.38
CA LEU A 347 23.53 -22.25 0.99
C LEU A 347 24.59 -22.45 2.08
N LEU A 348 24.20 -22.42 3.35
CA LEU A 348 25.09 -22.61 4.49
C LEU A 348 24.99 -24.04 5.03
N GLY A 349 23.79 -24.60 5.06
CA GLY A 349 23.52 -25.96 5.54
C GLY A 349 24.31 -27.04 4.80
N VAL A 350 24.56 -26.86 3.49
CA VAL A 350 25.42 -27.79 2.73
C VAL A 350 26.86 -27.89 3.28
N PHE A 351 27.36 -26.87 3.98
CA PHE A 351 28.68 -26.88 4.61
C PHE A 351 28.71 -27.59 5.97
N SER A 352 27.56 -27.79 6.62
CA SER A 352 27.48 -28.31 7.98
C SER A 352 28.17 -29.68 8.14
N PRO A 353 27.90 -30.71 7.29
CA PRO A 353 28.55 -32.01 7.42
C PRO A 353 30.07 -31.97 7.20
N VAL A 354 30.54 -31.11 6.29
CA VAL A 354 31.97 -30.97 5.99
C VAL A 354 32.72 -30.33 7.17
N LEU A 355 32.08 -29.36 7.84
CA LEU A 355 32.64 -28.70 9.02
C LEU A 355 32.61 -29.60 10.26
N ASP A 356 31.52 -30.36 10.46
CA ASP A 356 31.40 -31.29 11.59
C ASP A 356 32.39 -32.47 11.52
N GLN A 357 32.80 -32.88 10.31
CA GLN A 357 33.90 -33.83 10.14
C GLN A 357 35.25 -33.30 10.62
N MET A 358 35.45 -31.98 10.64
CA MET A 358 36.68 -31.37 11.13
C MET A 358 36.67 -31.22 12.64
N THR A 359 35.55 -30.74 13.19
CA THR A 359 35.33 -30.68 14.63
C THR A 359 33.82 -30.76 14.90
N PRO A 360 33.36 -31.72 15.71
CA PRO A 360 31.93 -31.87 16.02
C PRO A 360 31.32 -30.56 16.54
N GLY A 361 30.21 -30.12 15.94
CA GLY A 361 29.45 -28.93 16.35
C GLY A 361 29.83 -27.64 15.61
N LEU A 362 30.87 -27.66 14.76
CA LEU A 362 31.22 -26.50 13.93
C LEU A 362 30.12 -26.13 12.93
N GLY A 363 29.44 -27.13 12.38
CA GLY A 363 28.33 -26.97 11.43
C GLY A 363 27.01 -26.57 12.08
N ALA A 364 27.02 -26.24 13.38
CA ALA A 364 25.84 -25.85 14.15
C ALA A 364 26.06 -24.61 15.05
N GLY A 365 27.27 -24.04 15.06
CA GLY A 365 27.63 -22.91 15.92
C GLY A 365 27.12 -21.56 15.43
N LYS A 366 26.88 -20.61 16.33
CA LYS A 366 26.50 -19.23 15.94
C LYS A 366 27.68 -18.48 15.32
N PHE A 367 27.38 -17.64 14.33
CA PHE A 367 28.30 -16.64 13.81
C PHE A 367 28.23 -15.40 14.70
N SER A 368 29.35 -14.98 15.28
CA SER A 368 29.39 -13.77 16.10
C SER A 368 29.19 -12.51 15.27
N LYS A 369 29.69 -12.51 14.03
CA LYS A 369 29.56 -11.40 13.07
C LYS A 369 29.40 -11.89 11.65
N GLY A 370 28.59 -11.17 10.87
CA GLY A 370 28.49 -11.30 9.43
C GLY A 370 28.46 -9.93 8.77
N ALA A 371 28.99 -9.82 7.56
CA ALA A 371 28.89 -8.62 6.74
C ALA A 371 28.91 -8.99 5.26
N GLY A 372 28.29 -8.19 4.41
CA GLY A 372 28.39 -8.36 2.97
C GLY A 372 27.76 -7.25 2.17
N ASP A 373 28.37 -6.95 1.03
CA ASP A 373 27.86 -6.00 0.05
C ASP A 373 27.36 -6.73 -1.19
N PHE A 374 26.28 -6.21 -1.75
CA PHE A 374 25.58 -6.75 -2.90
C PHE A 374 25.34 -5.66 -3.93
N LYS A 375 25.57 -5.99 -5.19
CA LYS A 375 25.19 -5.17 -6.33
C LYS A 375 24.15 -5.92 -7.15
N ILE A 376 23.06 -5.26 -7.48
CA ILE A 376 21.97 -5.81 -8.28
C ILE A 376 22.07 -5.17 -9.66
N VAL A 377 22.21 -5.99 -10.69
CA VAL A 377 22.25 -5.52 -12.08
C VAL A 377 21.40 -6.44 -12.93
N ASN A 378 20.37 -5.88 -13.57
CA ASN A 378 19.40 -6.62 -14.40
C ASN A 378 18.88 -7.87 -13.67
N SER A 379 18.45 -7.69 -12.41
CA SER A 379 17.90 -8.75 -11.56
C SER A 379 18.87 -9.90 -11.24
N ILE A 380 20.17 -9.62 -11.33
CA ILE A 380 21.25 -10.50 -10.85
C ILE A 380 21.92 -9.84 -9.66
N VAL A 381 21.80 -10.47 -8.49
CA VAL A 381 22.48 -10.11 -7.26
C VAL A 381 23.92 -10.62 -7.31
N LYS A 382 24.90 -9.76 -7.10
CA LYS A 382 26.33 -10.07 -7.15
C LYS A 382 26.99 -9.67 -5.85
N THR A 383 27.81 -10.56 -5.30
CA THR A 383 28.63 -10.26 -4.12
C THR A 383 30.07 -10.70 -4.33
N ARG A 384 30.99 -10.01 -3.65
CA ARG A 384 32.44 -10.27 -3.68
C ARG A 384 33.06 -10.40 -2.29
N ASN A 385 32.30 -10.15 -1.22
CA ASN A 385 32.85 -9.92 0.11
C ASN A 385 31.88 -10.29 1.24
N VAL A 386 30.95 -11.21 1.00
CA VAL A 386 30.16 -11.77 2.12
C VAL A 386 31.12 -12.55 3.02
N GLU A 387 31.08 -12.24 4.30
CA GLU A 387 31.95 -12.80 5.31
C GLU A 387 31.16 -13.14 6.57
N LEU A 388 31.26 -14.39 7.02
CA LEU A 388 30.66 -14.88 8.26
C LEU A 388 31.78 -15.36 9.19
N LYS A 389 31.80 -14.87 10.42
CA LYS A 389 32.80 -15.20 11.44
C LYS A 389 32.14 -15.90 12.61
N SER A 390 32.69 -17.05 12.97
CA SER A 390 32.49 -17.67 14.28
C SER A 390 33.84 -17.70 15.03
N PRO A 391 33.88 -18.11 16.30
CA PRO A 391 35.14 -18.25 17.03
C PRO A 391 36.15 -19.23 16.40
N LEU A 392 35.67 -20.15 15.54
CA LEU A 392 36.45 -21.28 15.03
C LEU A 392 36.67 -21.22 13.51
N VAL A 393 35.72 -20.62 12.78
CA VAL A 393 35.77 -20.58 11.31
C VAL A 393 35.36 -19.22 10.77
N ARG A 394 36.01 -18.83 9.69
CA ARG A 394 35.61 -17.71 8.84
C ARG A 394 35.20 -18.26 7.48
N LEU A 395 33.99 -17.94 7.05
CA LEU A 395 33.46 -18.31 5.75
C LEU A 395 33.36 -17.07 4.88
N GLN A 396 33.92 -17.12 3.68
CA GLN A 396 33.87 -16.03 2.71
C GLN A 396 33.16 -16.49 1.45
N TYR A 397 32.14 -15.74 1.04
CA TYR A 397 31.29 -16.06 -0.10
C TYR A 397 31.48 -15.00 -1.20
N THR A 398 31.56 -15.49 -2.43
CA THR A 398 31.53 -14.70 -3.65
C THR A 398 30.58 -15.37 -4.63
N GLY A 399 29.96 -14.61 -5.52
CA GLY A 399 29.14 -15.19 -6.58
C GLY A 399 27.97 -14.34 -7.00
N HIS A 400 27.18 -14.91 -7.90
CA HIS A 400 25.99 -14.28 -8.45
C HIS A 400 24.77 -15.18 -8.24
N VAL A 401 23.62 -14.56 -8.00
CA VAL A 401 22.33 -15.21 -7.90
C VAL A 401 21.30 -14.38 -8.67
N ASP A 402 20.59 -15.00 -9.62
CA ASP A 402 19.47 -14.34 -10.29
C ASP A 402 18.18 -14.42 -9.44
N PHE A 403 17.16 -13.64 -9.80
CA PHE A 403 15.88 -13.64 -9.06
C PHE A 403 15.10 -14.96 -9.14
N ASN A 404 15.48 -15.89 -10.04
CA ASN A 404 14.97 -17.26 -10.06
C ASN A 404 15.74 -18.19 -9.10
N GLY A 405 16.72 -17.63 -8.38
CA GLY A 405 17.55 -18.33 -7.42
C GLY A 405 18.68 -19.13 -8.05
N LYS A 406 18.98 -18.99 -9.34
CA LYS A 406 20.08 -19.72 -9.99
C LYS A 406 21.42 -19.14 -9.57
N ILE A 407 22.32 -20.03 -9.13
CA ILE A 407 23.66 -19.67 -8.67
C ILE A 407 24.64 -19.76 -9.84
N SER A 408 25.47 -18.73 -10.02
CA SER A 408 26.55 -18.72 -11.00
C SER A 408 27.81 -18.05 -10.48
N ASN A 409 28.98 -18.52 -10.94
CA ASN A 409 30.29 -18.02 -10.53
C ASN A 409 30.48 -17.94 -9.00
N ALA A 410 29.86 -18.86 -8.25
CA ALA A 410 29.89 -18.82 -6.80
C ALA A 410 31.04 -19.65 -6.24
N GLY A 411 31.71 -19.07 -5.25
CA GLY A 411 32.83 -19.67 -4.57
C GLY A 411 32.78 -19.37 -3.08
N VAL A 412 33.15 -20.38 -2.29
CA VAL A 412 33.23 -20.28 -0.83
C VAL A 412 34.62 -20.65 -0.38
N VAL A 413 35.15 -19.83 0.52
CA VAL A 413 36.43 -20.07 1.17
C VAL A 413 36.17 -20.24 2.66
N ALA A 414 36.53 -21.41 3.20
CA ALA A 414 36.51 -21.66 4.63
C ALA A 414 37.93 -21.57 5.20
N GLU A 415 38.14 -20.65 6.14
CA GLU A 415 39.39 -20.42 6.84
C GLU A 415 39.23 -20.81 8.33
N PRO A 416 39.96 -21.81 8.83
CA PRO A 416 40.04 -22.08 10.25
C PRO A 416 40.75 -20.93 10.98
N LEU A 417 40.19 -20.43 12.07
CA LEU A 417 40.82 -19.41 12.90
C LEU A 417 41.73 -20.07 13.93
N ARG A 418 42.95 -19.52 14.10
CA ARG A 418 44.09 -20.19 14.74
C ARG A 418 44.01 -20.29 16.27
N ASP A 419 43.11 -19.59 16.93
CA ASP A 419 43.20 -19.36 18.38
C ASP A 419 42.49 -20.40 19.26
N THR A 420 41.89 -21.45 18.71
CA THR A 420 41.01 -22.34 19.49
C THR A 420 41.03 -23.81 19.08
N TRP A 421 42.05 -24.29 18.36
CA TRP A 421 42.32 -25.73 18.25
C TRP A 421 42.87 -26.28 19.57
N VAL A 422 42.09 -26.24 20.64
CA VAL A 422 42.25 -27.13 21.79
C VAL A 422 41.58 -28.44 21.40
N ILE A 423 42.29 -29.20 20.57
CA ILE A 423 41.90 -30.56 20.19
C ILE A 423 42.02 -31.41 21.45
N GLY A 424 40.94 -32.06 21.86
CA GLY A 424 40.92 -32.98 23.00
C GLY A 424 41.99 -34.08 22.91
N PRO A 425 42.26 -34.81 24.02
CA PRO A 425 43.47 -35.61 24.24
C PRO A 425 43.72 -36.78 23.27
N VAL A 426 42.83 -37.03 22.30
CA VAL A 426 42.88 -38.20 21.41
C VAL A 426 43.73 -37.96 20.15
N LEU A 427 43.92 -36.70 19.71
CA LEU A 427 44.64 -36.40 18.45
C LEU A 427 45.90 -35.51 18.65
N GLY A 428 46.31 -35.29 19.90
CA GLY A 428 47.42 -34.41 20.27
C GLY A 428 48.78 -34.67 19.60
N PRO A 429 49.21 -35.91 19.26
CA PRO A 429 50.57 -36.11 18.75
C PRO A 429 50.76 -35.99 17.22
N VAL A 430 49.71 -36.00 16.40
CA VAL A 430 49.86 -36.28 14.94
C VAL A 430 49.86 -35.02 14.05
N LEU A 431 49.49 -33.84 14.58
CA LEU A 431 49.30 -32.65 13.73
C LEU A 431 50.10 -31.41 14.18
N ASN A 432 51.38 -31.59 14.51
CA ASN A 432 52.38 -30.52 14.40
C ASN A 432 52.84 -30.31 12.94
N LEU A 433 51.95 -30.58 11.97
CA LEU A 433 52.19 -30.37 10.55
C LEU A 433 52.24 -28.86 10.30
N ALA A 434 53.45 -28.38 10.04
CA ALA A 434 53.77 -27.03 9.57
C ALA A 434 53.19 -26.79 8.17
N LEU A 435 51.85 -26.77 8.06
CA LEU A 435 51.14 -26.36 6.86
C LEU A 435 51.35 -24.86 6.68
N LYS A 436 51.80 -24.44 5.50
CA LYS A 436 51.90 -23.02 5.15
C LYS A 436 50.51 -22.38 5.26
N PRO A 437 50.37 -21.07 5.57
CA PRO A 437 49.07 -20.43 5.79
C PRO A 437 48.02 -20.69 4.69
N ILE A 438 48.47 -20.83 3.43
CA ILE A 438 47.64 -21.06 2.24
C ILE A 438 47.05 -22.49 2.17
N GLU A 439 47.67 -23.48 2.83
CA GLU A 439 47.27 -24.89 2.77
C GLU A 439 46.11 -25.24 3.73
N ARG A 440 45.68 -24.29 4.58
CA ARG A 440 44.55 -24.47 5.53
C ARG A 440 43.20 -23.99 5.00
N MET A 441 43.18 -23.34 3.84
CA MET A 441 41.97 -22.75 3.26
C MET A 441 41.25 -23.77 2.37
N LEU A 442 39.99 -24.07 2.65
CA LEU A 442 39.18 -24.93 1.80
C LEU A 442 38.43 -24.07 0.79
N LYS A 443 38.59 -24.38 -0.49
CA LYS A 443 37.96 -23.64 -1.59
C LYS A 443 36.90 -24.51 -2.26
N PHE A 444 35.68 -24.02 -2.28
CA PHE A 444 34.53 -24.69 -2.86
C PHE A 444 33.98 -23.86 -4.03
N LYS A 445 33.51 -24.56 -5.05
CA LYS A 445 32.65 -24.02 -6.09
C LYS A 445 31.21 -24.38 -5.75
N VAL A 446 30.29 -23.42 -5.85
CA VAL A 446 28.86 -23.63 -5.62
C VAL A 446 28.11 -23.43 -6.94
N GLU A 447 27.24 -24.37 -7.26
CA GLU A 447 26.40 -24.41 -8.46
C GLU A 447 24.95 -24.76 -8.08
N GLY A 448 24.03 -24.74 -9.05
CA GLY A 448 22.63 -25.10 -8.82
C GLY A 448 21.74 -23.90 -8.51
N THR A 449 20.88 -24.02 -7.50
CA THR A 449 19.93 -22.98 -7.11
C THR A 449 19.99 -22.72 -5.60
N LEU A 450 19.48 -21.58 -5.12
CA LEU A 450 19.40 -21.25 -3.70
C LEU A 450 18.68 -22.32 -2.87
N ASN A 451 17.67 -22.96 -3.45
CA ASN A 451 16.89 -24.01 -2.76
C ASN A 451 17.59 -25.38 -2.79
N LYS A 452 18.40 -25.64 -3.83
CA LYS A 452 19.14 -26.90 -4.01
C LYS A 452 20.58 -26.61 -4.45
N PRO A 453 21.42 -26.06 -3.57
CA PRO A 453 22.79 -25.75 -3.92
C PRO A 453 23.63 -27.03 -4.00
N LYS A 454 24.55 -27.08 -4.96
CA LYS A 454 25.50 -28.18 -5.13
C LYS A 454 26.91 -27.68 -4.93
N MET A 455 27.70 -28.42 -4.17
CA MET A 455 29.08 -28.06 -3.86
C MET A 455 30.08 -28.97 -4.55
N LYS A 456 31.20 -28.39 -5.00
CA LYS A 456 32.34 -29.13 -5.53
C LYS A 456 33.63 -28.54 -4.97
N PHE A 457 34.53 -29.40 -4.49
CA PHE A 457 35.86 -28.95 -4.08
C PHE A 457 36.64 -28.41 -5.29
N LYS A 458 37.24 -27.22 -5.16
CA LYS A 458 38.14 -26.67 -6.18
C LYS A 458 39.54 -27.28 -6.10
N HIS A 459 39.95 -27.69 -4.91
CA HIS A 459 41.20 -28.41 -4.65
C HIS A 459 41.01 -29.27 -3.39
N ILE A 460 41.27 -30.57 -3.49
CA ILE A 460 41.23 -31.49 -2.34
C ILE A 460 42.60 -31.39 -1.64
N PRO A 461 42.69 -30.89 -0.38
CA PRO A 461 43.95 -30.88 0.34
C PRO A 461 44.49 -32.30 0.49
N LYS A 462 45.82 -32.48 0.36
CA LYS A 462 46.48 -33.79 0.52
C LYS A 462 46.21 -34.46 1.88
N LEU A 463 45.75 -33.71 2.89
CA LEU A 463 45.33 -34.22 4.19
C LEU A 463 44.16 -35.23 4.10
N PHE A 464 43.26 -35.06 3.11
CA PHE A 464 42.15 -35.98 2.85
C PHE A 464 42.53 -37.16 1.94
N LEU A 465 43.75 -37.18 1.41
CA LEU A 465 44.28 -38.28 0.58
C LEU A 465 45.09 -39.30 1.40
N VAL A 466 45.18 -39.12 2.73
CA VAL A 466 45.80 -40.11 3.62
C VAL A 466 44.80 -41.25 3.84
N PRO A 467 45.17 -42.52 3.63
CA PRO A 467 44.27 -43.66 3.76
C PRO A 467 44.04 -43.96 5.25
N VAL A 468 43.28 -43.12 5.92
CA VAL A 468 42.53 -43.54 7.10
C VAL A 468 41.27 -44.21 6.55
N GLN A 469 40.91 -45.39 7.06
CA GLN A 469 39.69 -46.12 6.69
C GLN A 469 38.44 -45.30 7.02
N ILE A 470 38.15 -44.29 6.22
CA ILE A 470 36.87 -43.63 6.12
C ILE A 470 36.21 -44.27 4.90
N PRO A 471 35.03 -44.88 5.02
CA PRO A 471 34.38 -45.53 3.89
C PRO A 471 34.00 -44.46 2.85
N LEU A 472 34.85 -44.32 1.82
CA LEU A 472 34.66 -43.47 0.64
C LEU A 472 33.40 -43.81 -0.18
N LYS A 473 32.65 -44.87 0.19
CA LYS A 473 31.37 -45.24 -0.43
C LYS A 473 30.22 -44.29 -0.12
N LEU A 474 30.36 -43.32 0.78
CA LEU A 474 29.28 -42.38 1.12
C LEU A 474 29.21 -41.12 0.25
N PHE A 475 30.22 -40.80 -0.57
CA PHE A 475 30.19 -39.55 -1.35
C PHE A 475 29.26 -39.59 -2.56
N ASP A 476 28.98 -40.79 -3.10
CA ASP A 476 28.01 -40.97 -4.19
C ASP A 476 26.55 -41.03 -3.66
N ASP A 477 26.34 -41.36 -2.38
CA ASP A 477 25.01 -41.48 -1.75
C ASP A 477 24.48 -40.17 -1.13
N ILE A 478 25.26 -39.07 -1.13
CA ILE A 478 24.85 -37.75 -0.59
C ILE A 478 24.05 -36.91 -1.62
N VAL A 479 23.82 -37.43 -2.82
CA VAL A 479 22.84 -36.87 -3.77
C VAL A 479 21.55 -37.68 -3.68
N THR A 480 20.78 -37.50 -2.62
CA THR A 480 19.40 -37.98 -2.57
C THR A 480 18.51 -37.09 -3.43
N ASP A 481 17.95 -37.67 -4.49
CA ASP A 481 16.84 -37.12 -5.26
C ASP A 481 15.56 -37.14 -4.40
N GLU A 482 15.46 -36.24 -3.42
CA GLU A 482 14.16 -35.94 -2.82
C GLU A 482 13.48 -34.81 -3.60
N VAL A 483 12.46 -35.25 -4.34
CA VAL A 483 11.50 -34.45 -5.08
C VAL A 483 10.60 -33.74 -4.07
N PHE A 484 10.86 -32.45 -3.84
CA PHE A 484 9.83 -31.56 -3.32
C PHE A 484 8.86 -31.26 -4.47
N PRO A 485 7.53 -31.44 -4.29
CA PRO A 485 6.56 -31.20 -5.34
C PRO A 485 6.53 -29.71 -5.69
N SER A 486 6.78 -29.39 -6.96
CA SER A 486 6.56 -28.06 -7.53
C SER A 486 5.06 -27.75 -7.51
N LYS A 487 4.61 -26.82 -6.67
CA LYS A 487 3.30 -26.20 -6.84
C LYS A 487 3.41 -24.93 -7.68
N ASN A 488 2.85 -25.07 -8.88
CA ASN A 488 2.08 -24.07 -9.63
C ASN A 488 2.80 -22.82 -10.18
N GLN A 489 3.47 -23.00 -11.32
CA GLN A 489 3.36 -22.04 -12.43
C GLN A 489 2.55 -22.71 -13.55
N LYS A 490 1.25 -22.41 -13.59
CA LYS A 490 0.38 -22.50 -14.79
C LYS A 490 -1.00 -21.96 -14.43
N LYS A 491 -1.21 -20.66 -14.65
CA LYS A 491 -2.46 -20.04 -15.11
C LYS A 491 -2.26 -18.53 -15.17
N LEU A 492 -1.76 -18.05 -16.30
CA LEU A 492 -2.00 -16.71 -16.85
C LEU A 492 -1.59 -16.73 -18.33
N GLU A 493 -2.18 -17.66 -19.06
CA GLU A 493 -2.44 -17.50 -20.48
C GLU A 493 -3.88 -17.97 -20.69
N GLN A 494 -4.64 -17.16 -21.44
CA GLN A 494 -6.05 -17.32 -21.82
C GLN A 494 -7.09 -16.86 -20.77
N LYS A 495 -7.49 -15.59 -20.87
CA LYS A 495 -8.82 -15.24 -21.38
C LYS A 495 -8.90 -13.75 -21.73
N ASP A 496 -9.53 -13.51 -22.87
CA ASP A 496 -9.95 -12.22 -23.42
C ASP A 496 -10.70 -11.33 -22.42
#